data_AF-A0A2D0PDQ6-F1
#
_entry.id   AF-A0A2D0PDQ6-F1
#
_cell.length_a   1.000
_cell.length_b   1.000
_cell.length_c   1.000
_cell.angle_alpha   90.00
_cell.angle_beta   90.00
_cell.angle_gamma   90.00
#
_symmetry.space_group_name_H-M   'P 1'
#
loop_
_entity.id
_entity.type
_entity.pdbx_description
1 polymer ?
#
loop_
_entity_poly.entity_id
_entity_poly.type
_entity_poly.pdbx_seq_one_letter_code
_entity_poly.pdbx_strand_id
1 'polypeptide(L)'
;MVSHVTSIVSLFALLLGLAECAKCPYAKFTPQHSFCKDPNPKCTILERGLQPADKQRLVDLHNMYREKVASGKETQAGKLPTATNMYEMVWDDELDLTKLRTTKK
;
A
#
# COMPACT_ATOMS: atom_id res chain seq x y z
N MET A 1 -43.65 -0.20 -33.82
CA MET A 1 -42.32 -0.82 -33.98
C MET A 1 -41.20 0.04 -33.38
N VAL A 2 -41.22 1.36 -33.55
CA VAL A 2 -40.16 2.29 -33.07
C VAL A 2 -40.04 2.36 -31.53
N SER A 3 -41.16 2.39 -30.78
CA SER A 3 -41.13 2.53 -29.31
C SER A 3 -40.55 1.31 -28.55
N HIS A 4 -40.68 0.10 -29.10
CA HIS A 4 -40.09 -1.09 -28.49
C HIS A 4 -38.58 -1.12 -28.71
N VAL A 5 -38.11 -0.68 -29.88
CA VAL A 5 -36.68 -0.61 -30.21
C VAL A 5 -35.98 0.43 -29.35
N THR A 6 -36.58 1.60 -29.14
CA THR A 6 -36.01 2.63 -28.25
C THR A 6 -35.95 2.17 -26.80
N SER A 7 -36.97 1.46 -26.31
CA SER A 7 -37.00 0.95 -24.94
C SER A 7 -35.94 -0.15 -24.70
N ILE A 8 -35.70 -1.01 -25.68
CA ILE A 8 -34.67 -2.07 -25.61
C ILE A 8 -33.27 -1.45 -25.64
N VAL A 9 -33.04 -0.45 -26.49
CA VAL A 9 -31.76 0.27 -26.57
C VAL A 9 -31.45 1.01 -25.27
N SER A 10 -32.45 1.66 -24.65
CA SER A 10 -32.27 2.31 -23.35
C SER A 10 -31.98 1.31 -22.22
N LEU A 11 -32.61 0.13 -22.23
CA LEU A 11 -32.36 -0.91 -21.23
C LEU A 11 -30.96 -1.53 -21.38
N PHE A 12 -30.50 -1.73 -22.62
CA PHE A 12 -29.14 -2.19 -22.92
C PHE A 12 -28.08 -1.15 -22.53
N ALA A 13 -28.33 0.14 -22.76
CA ALA A 13 -27.44 1.21 -22.34
C ALA A 13 -27.34 1.31 -20.81
N LEU A 14 -28.45 1.09 -20.09
CA LEU A 14 -28.45 1.05 -18.63
C LEU A 14 -27.70 -0.18 -18.08
N LEU A 15 -27.84 -1.34 -18.73
CA LEU A 15 -27.10 -2.57 -18.39
C LEU A 15 -25.60 -2.46 -18.68
N LEU A 16 -25.21 -1.79 -19.76
CA LEU A 16 -23.80 -1.53 -20.10
C LEU A 16 -23.17 -0.47 -19.20
N GLY A 17 -23.94 0.51 -18.71
CA GLY A 17 -23.48 1.55 -17.79
C GLY A 17 -23.20 1.07 -16.36
N LEU A 18 -23.64 -0.15 -15.99
CA LEU A 18 -23.33 -0.76 -14.70
C LEU A 18 -22.05 -1.61 -14.72
N ALA A 19 -21.40 -1.76 -15.88
CA ALA A 19 -20.26 -2.66 -16.06
C ALA A 19 -18.88 -1.99 -15.83
N GLU A 20 -18.84 -0.88 -15.09
CA GLU A 20 -17.58 -0.33 -14.62
C GLU A 20 -17.14 -1.08 -13.36
N CYS A 21 -16.47 -2.22 -13.57
CA CYS A 21 -15.64 -2.81 -12.53
C CYS A 21 -14.69 -1.72 -12.02
N ALA A 22 -14.81 -1.34 -10.74
CA ALA A 22 -13.89 -0.42 -10.09
C ALA A 22 -12.46 -1.00 -10.20
N LYS A 23 -11.71 -0.56 -11.21
CA LYS A 23 -10.34 -1.00 -11.44
C LYS A 23 -9.50 -0.55 -10.25
N CYS A 24 -8.65 -1.45 -9.74
CA CYS A 24 -7.74 -1.14 -8.65
C CYS A 24 -6.92 0.13 -8.97
N PRO A 25 -6.92 1.16 -8.11
CA PRO A 25 -6.27 2.45 -8.41
C PRO A 25 -4.75 2.33 -8.58
N TYR A 26 -4.17 1.25 -8.05
CA TYR A 26 -2.74 0.95 -8.14
C TYR A 26 -2.34 0.18 -9.40
N ALA A 27 -3.30 -0.25 -10.21
CA ALA A 27 -3.01 -0.94 -11.48
C ALA A 27 -2.24 -0.05 -12.47
N LYS A 28 -2.27 1.29 -12.26
CA LYS A 28 -1.47 2.26 -13.02
C LYS A 28 0.03 2.11 -12.84
N PHE A 29 0.49 1.57 -11.70
CA PHE A 29 1.92 1.34 -11.44
C PHE A 29 2.36 0.00 -12.03
N THR A 30 1.59 -1.06 -11.74
CA THR A 30 1.77 -2.39 -12.32
C THR A 30 0.46 -3.17 -12.23
N PRO A 31 0.09 -3.96 -13.26
CA PRO A 31 -1.11 -4.79 -13.21
C PRO A 31 -1.09 -5.82 -12.06
N GLN A 32 0.10 -6.22 -11.61
CA GLN A 32 0.30 -7.17 -10.51
C GLN A 32 0.57 -6.49 -9.17
N HIS A 33 0.15 -5.22 -9.00
CA HIS A 33 0.43 -4.47 -7.77
C HIS A 33 -0.09 -5.19 -6.53
N SER A 34 0.63 -5.02 -5.41
CA SER A 34 0.33 -5.76 -4.20
C SER A 34 -1.10 -5.51 -3.69
N PHE A 35 -1.59 -4.30 -3.87
CA PHE A 35 -2.95 -3.91 -3.52
C PHE A 35 -4.04 -4.40 -4.47
N CYS A 36 -3.69 -4.95 -5.63
CA CYS A 36 -4.66 -5.41 -6.61
C CYS A 36 -4.84 -6.92 -6.63
N LYS A 37 -3.96 -7.68 -5.95
CA LYS A 37 -4.17 -9.14 -5.84
C LYS A 37 -5.08 -9.47 -4.66
N ASP A 38 -5.79 -10.59 -4.82
CA ASP A 38 -6.61 -11.17 -3.78
C ASP A 38 -5.74 -11.74 -2.64
N PRO A 39 -6.27 -11.78 -1.41
CA PRO A 39 -5.62 -12.45 -0.29
C PRO A 39 -5.47 -13.95 -0.56
N ASN A 40 -4.45 -14.57 0.04
CA ASN A 40 -4.26 -16.00 -0.01
C ASN A 40 -5.36 -16.71 0.79
N PRO A 41 -6.18 -17.56 0.14
CA PRO A 41 -7.31 -18.22 0.81
C PRO A 41 -6.87 -19.22 1.88
N LYS A 42 -5.59 -19.63 1.90
CA LYS A 42 -5.03 -20.56 2.90
C LYS A 42 -4.55 -19.86 4.18
N CYS A 43 -4.46 -18.54 4.19
CA CYS A 43 -3.97 -17.77 5.32
C CYS A 43 -5.14 -17.16 6.11
N THR A 44 -5.36 -17.65 7.32
CA THR A 44 -6.33 -17.06 8.25
C THR A 44 -5.68 -15.88 8.98
N ILE A 45 -6.26 -14.69 8.83
CA ILE A 45 -5.77 -13.47 9.47
C ILE A 45 -6.21 -13.48 10.94
N LEU A 46 -5.25 -13.56 11.86
CA LEU A 46 -5.50 -13.53 13.30
C LEU A 46 -5.61 -12.10 13.84
N GLU A 47 -4.74 -11.21 13.36
CA GLU A 47 -4.71 -9.79 13.75
C GLU A 47 -4.36 -8.92 12.55
N ARG A 48 -4.80 -7.67 12.55
CA ARG A 48 -4.48 -6.68 11.51
C ARG A 48 -3.85 -5.45 12.14
N GLY A 49 -2.79 -4.96 11.51
CA GLY A 49 -2.14 -3.72 11.90
C GLY A 49 -1.17 -3.88 13.06
N LEU A 50 -0.57 -2.76 13.42
CA LEU A 50 0.27 -2.60 14.60
C LEU A 50 -0.41 -1.61 15.55
N GLN A 51 -0.18 -1.79 16.85
CA GLN A 51 -0.68 -0.84 17.84
C GLN A 51 0.02 0.52 17.66
N PRO A 52 -0.63 1.65 18.01
CA PRO A 52 -0.04 2.98 17.84
C PRO A 52 1.32 3.12 18.53
N ALA A 53 1.50 2.51 19.71
CA ALA A 53 2.77 2.49 20.42
C ALA A 53 3.87 1.75 19.64
N ASP A 54 3.53 0.64 18.98
CA ASP A 54 4.48 -0.12 18.16
C ASP A 54 4.87 0.64 16.88
N LYS A 55 3.90 1.33 16.26
CA LYS A 55 4.15 2.22 15.12
C LYS A 55 5.16 3.30 15.47
N GLN A 56 4.93 4.00 16.59
CA GLN A 56 5.84 5.04 17.08
C GLN A 56 7.22 4.45 17.39
N ARG A 57 7.25 3.33 18.14
CA ARG A 57 8.50 2.67 18.51
C ARG A 57 9.33 2.27 17.29
N LEU A 58 8.69 1.79 16.23
CA LEU A 58 9.36 1.44 14.97
C LEU A 58 9.98 2.66 14.31
N VAL A 59 9.25 3.77 14.20
CA VAL A 59 9.76 5.02 13.61
C VAL A 59 10.93 5.56 14.42
N ASP A 60 10.79 5.62 15.75
CA ASP A 60 11.84 6.09 16.65
C ASP A 60 13.13 5.27 16.51
N LEU A 61 12.99 3.94 16.45
CA LEU A 61 14.14 3.05 16.26
C LEU A 61 14.83 3.29 14.93
N HIS A 62 14.07 3.43 13.84
CA HIS A 62 14.70 3.73 12.55
C HIS A 62 15.37 5.11 12.55
N ASN A 63 14.74 6.13 13.13
CA ASN A 63 15.30 7.48 13.20
C ASN A 63 16.57 7.52 14.04
N MET A 64 16.61 6.80 15.16
CA MET A 64 17.82 6.61 15.97
C MET A 64 18.97 5.99 15.15
N TYR A 65 18.72 4.92 14.39
CA TYR A 65 19.76 4.32 13.55
C TYR A 65 20.16 5.23 12.37
N ARG A 66 19.22 5.93 11.76
CA ARG A 66 19.49 6.89 10.69
C ARG A 66 20.35 8.06 11.17
N GLU A 67 20.10 8.58 12.38
CA GLU A 67 20.95 9.61 13.02
C GLU A 67 22.36 9.07 13.31
N LYS A 68 22.46 7.84 13.81
CA LYS A 68 23.75 7.20 14.07
C LYS A 68 24.60 7.08 12.80
N VAL A 69 23.97 6.70 11.68
CA VAL A 69 24.62 6.67 10.37
C VAL A 69 24.95 8.09 9.89
N ALA A 70 24.00 9.02 9.96
CA ALA A 70 24.19 10.38 9.45
C ALA A 70 25.32 11.13 10.16
N SER A 71 25.50 10.89 11.46
CA SER A 71 26.59 11.44 12.27
C SER A 71 27.92 10.69 12.13
N GLY A 72 28.00 9.64 11.29
CA GLY A 72 29.22 8.86 11.08
C GLY A 72 29.63 8.01 12.29
N LYS A 73 28.70 7.73 13.21
CA LYS A 73 28.95 6.96 14.44
C LYS A 73 28.70 5.45 14.27
N GLU A 74 28.26 5.01 13.09
CA GLU A 74 28.05 3.59 12.81
C GLU A 74 29.36 2.89 12.46
N THR A 75 29.88 2.09 13.39
CA THR A 75 31.18 1.40 13.27
C THR A 75 31.08 -0.06 12.88
N GLN A 76 29.92 -0.71 13.02
CA GLN A 76 29.77 -2.16 12.83
C GLN A 76 29.66 -2.54 11.35
N ALA A 77 29.20 -1.62 10.50
CA ALA A 77 29.07 -1.80 9.06
C ALA A 77 30.26 -1.21 8.29
N GLY A 78 31.49 -1.44 8.77
CA GLY A 78 32.71 -0.96 8.10
C GLY A 78 32.94 0.55 8.17
N LYS A 79 32.44 1.22 9.23
CA LYS A 79 32.48 2.68 9.42
C LYS A 79 31.79 3.43 8.28
N LEU A 80 30.47 3.51 8.36
CA LEU A 80 29.69 4.24 7.36
C LEU A 80 30.02 5.75 7.39
N PRO A 81 30.08 6.42 6.22
CA PRO A 81 30.35 7.85 6.16
C PRO A 81 29.19 8.67 6.73
N THR A 82 29.47 9.93 7.06
CA THR A 82 28.45 10.90 7.43
C THR A 82 27.50 11.18 6.25
N ALA A 83 26.25 11.53 6.55
CA ALA A 83 25.25 11.86 5.54
C ALA A 83 24.85 13.34 5.65
N THR A 84 24.93 14.06 4.53
CA THR A 84 24.58 15.49 4.48
C THR A 84 23.06 15.73 4.45
N ASN A 85 22.27 14.73 4.07
CA ASN A 85 20.83 14.91 3.82
C ASN A 85 19.98 13.71 4.27
N MET A 86 20.07 13.36 5.55
CA MET A 86 19.32 12.24 6.14
C MET A 86 18.18 12.74 7.03
N TYR A 87 16.97 12.82 6.49
CA TYR A 87 15.79 13.31 7.21
C TYR A 87 15.20 12.27 8.18
N GLU A 88 14.50 12.79 9.19
CA GLU A 88 13.65 12.02 10.07
C GLU A 88 12.49 11.41 9.27
N MET A 89 12.22 10.13 9.51
CA MET A 89 11.08 9.45 8.92
C MET A 89 9.85 9.68 9.77
N VAL A 90 8.70 9.70 9.10
CA VAL A 90 7.38 9.71 9.72
C VAL A 90 6.64 8.43 9.34
N TRP A 91 5.65 8.08 10.14
CA TRP A 91 4.77 6.98 9.79
C TRP A 91 3.90 7.36 8.58
N ASP A 92 3.71 6.41 7.66
CA ASP A 92 2.82 6.54 6.51
C ASP A 92 1.80 5.38 6.54
N ASP A 93 0.52 5.73 6.69
CA ASP A 93 -0.54 4.73 6.81
C ASP A 93 -0.85 4.02 5.48
N GLU A 94 -0.57 4.63 4.33
CA GLU A 94 -0.77 4.01 3.02
C GLU A 94 0.25 2.89 2.77
N LEU A 95 1.50 3.13 3.19
CA LEU A 95 2.56 2.12 3.19
C LEU A 95 2.29 0.99 4.19
N ASP A 96 1.75 1.29 5.38
CA ASP A 96 1.34 0.28 6.37
C ASP A 96 0.26 -0.65 5.80
N LEU A 97 -0.78 -0.07 5.18
CA LEU A 97 -1.85 -0.83 4.53
C LEU A 97 -1.31 -1.74 3.42
N THR A 98 -0.32 -1.27 2.65
CA THR A 98 0.33 -2.07 1.62
C THR A 98 1.07 -3.26 2.22
N LYS A 99 1.83 -3.05 3.31
CA LYS A 99 2.52 -4.12 4.05
C LYS A 99 1.54 -5.16 4.59
N LEU A 100 0.44 -4.71 5.19
CA LEU A 100 -0.61 -5.61 5.68
C LEU A 100 -1.25 -6.43 4.57
N ARG A 101 -1.16 -6.01 3.30
CA ARG A 101 -1.71 -6.75 2.17
C ARG A 101 -0.70 -7.69 1.52
N THR A 102 0.60 -7.37 1.59
CA THR A 102 1.66 -8.28 1.12
C THR A 102 1.88 -9.45 2.05
N THR A 103 1.76 -9.27 3.37
CA THR A 103 1.90 -10.36 4.36
C THR A 103 0.80 -11.42 4.26
N LYS A 104 -0.28 -11.14 3.52
CA LYS A 104 -1.46 -11.99 3.37
C LYS A 104 -1.51 -12.70 2.01
N LYS A 105 -0.42 -12.71 1.25
CA LYS A 105 -0.28 -13.45 -0.02
C LYS A 105 0.61 -14.65 0.19
#